data_AF-A0A5B6VEX0-F1
#
_entry.id   AF-A0A5B6VEX0-F1
#
_cell.length_a   1.000
_cell.length_b   1.000
_cell.length_c   1.000
_cell.angle_alpha   90.00
_cell.angle_beta   90.00
_cell.angle_gamma   90.00
#
_symmetry.space_group_name_H-M   'P 1'
#
loop_
_entity.id
_entity.type
_entity.pdbx_description
1 polymer ?
#
loop_
_entity_poly.entity_id
_entity_poly.type
_entity_poly.pdbx_seq_one_letter_code
_entity_poly.pdbx_strand_id
1 'polypeptide(L)'
;MVVDDSDVRGTCRFTSFYGSPYAALRNLYTGERFSWFFCGDFNEIMYGFEKNEGLPKDERRMKLFRNVLTDCSLVDVGFSGRWFTWERGNLPETNICERLDRGVANEKWMAMFPEITIQHLIHSFFDHCPLLVNTKKAEQWVKEKAFRFKAWWTIE
;
A
#
# COMPACT_ATOMS: atom_id res chain seq x y z
N MET A 1 6.39 7.79 6.58
CA MET A 1 5.98 9.21 6.77
C MET A 1 4.55 9.24 7.27
N VAL A 2 4.22 9.97 8.33
CA VAL A 2 2.83 10.12 8.83
C VAL A 2 2.32 11.51 8.45
N VAL A 3 1.12 11.58 7.88
CA VAL A 3 0.43 12.81 7.49
C VAL A 3 -0.95 12.79 8.15
N ASP A 4 -1.21 13.77 8.98
CA ASP A 4 -2.52 13.98 9.60
C ASP A 4 -3.25 15.07 8.81
N ASP A 5 -4.48 14.77 8.40
CA ASP A 5 -5.38 15.73 7.77
C ASP A 5 -6.69 15.79 8.57
N SER A 6 -7.23 16.99 8.74
CA SER A 6 -8.46 17.21 9.50
C SER A 6 -9.36 18.13 8.69
N ASP A 7 -10.52 17.62 8.31
CA ASP A 7 -11.52 18.35 7.54
C ASP A 7 -12.90 18.21 8.21
N VAL A 8 -13.95 18.78 7.62
CA VAL A 8 -15.34 18.73 8.10
C VAL A 8 -15.82 17.28 8.33
N ARG A 9 -15.19 16.29 7.68
CA ARG A 9 -15.48 14.85 7.80
C ARG A 9 -14.86 14.17 9.03
N GLY A 10 -13.94 14.84 9.72
CA GLY A 10 -13.19 14.31 10.86
C GLY A 10 -11.67 14.30 10.63
N THR A 11 -10.93 13.80 11.63
CA THR A 11 -9.48 13.63 11.55
C THR A 11 -9.13 12.28 10.94
N CYS A 12 -8.29 12.32 9.92
CA CYS A 12 -7.85 11.17 9.17
C CYS A 12 -6.31 11.14 9.19
N ARG A 13 -5.72 9.95 9.33
CA ARG A 13 -4.28 9.74 9.31
C ARG A 13 -3.83 8.84 8.16
N PHE A 14 -2.95 9.38 7.32
CA PHE A 14 -2.22 8.64 6.30
C PHE A 14 -0.81 8.30 6.78
N THR A 15 -0.41 7.03 6.65
CA THR A 15 0.95 6.59 6.96
C THR A 15 1.56 5.86 5.76
N SER A 16 2.60 6.46 5.19
CA SER A 16 3.49 5.74 4.27
C SER A 16 4.33 4.73 5.05
N PHE A 17 4.31 3.48 4.60
CA PHE A 17 4.90 2.31 5.25
C PHE A 17 6.03 1.71 4.41
N TYR A 18 7.11 1.30 5.08
CA TYR A 18 8.21 0.53 4.50
C TYR A 18 8.78 -0.42 5.55
N GLY A 19 8.78 -1.72 5.25
CA GLY A 19 9.43 -2.74 6.07
C GLY A 19 8.47 -3.79 6.64
N SER A 20 8.85 -4.43 7.74
CA SER A 20 8.09 -5.57 8.29
C SER A 20 6.85 -5.12 9.09
N PRO A 21 5.65 -5.65 8.79
CA PRO A 21 4.39 -5.19 9.38
C PRO A 21 4.19 -5.53 10.86
N TYR A 22 4.88 -6.56 11.37
CA TYR A 22 4.45 -7.29 12.56
C TYR A 22 4.40 -6.47 13.85
N ALA A 23 5.44 -5.68 14.11
CA ALA A 23 5.51 -4.79 15.28
C ALA A 23 5.03 -3.38 14.94
N ALA A 24 5.35 -2.91 13.73
CA ALA A 24 5.10 -1.53 13.35
C ALA A 24 3.60 -1.21 13.26
N LEU A 25 2.78 -2.07 12.64
CA LEU A 25 1.34 -1.82 12.56
C LEU A 25 0.68 -1.85 13.93
N ARG A 26 1.05 -2.81 14.79
CA ARG A 26 0.49 -2.91 16.14
C ARG A 26 0.87 -1.72 17.02
N ASN A 27 2.09 -1.21 16.90
CA ASN A 27 2.55 -0.03 17.66
C ASN A 27 1.90 1.27 17.15
N LEU A 28 1.67 1.37 15.84
CA LEU A 28 1.02 2.53 15.23
C LEU A 28 -0.50 2.51 15.41
N TYR A 29 -1.09 1.33 15.58
CA TYR A 29 -2.50 1.18 15.87
C TYR A 29 -2.81 1.62 17.30
N THR A 30 -3.27 2.86 17.47
CA THR A 30 -3.70 3.41 18.77
C THR A 30 -5.18 3.17 19.07
N GLY A 31 -5.75 2.11 18.48
CA GLY A 31 -7.17 1.77 18.58
C GLY A 31 -8.05 2.50 17.57
N GLU A 32 -9.36 2.23 17.66
CA GLU A 32 -10.36 2.72 16.70
C GLU A 32 -10.60 4.23 16.72
N ARG A 33 -9.91 4.99 17.57
CA ARG A 33 -10.22 6.41 17.78
C ARG A 33 -9.99 7.27 16.53
N PHE A 34 -9.13 6.81 15.62
CA PHE A 34 -8.81 7.52 14.39
C PHE A 34 -9.17 6.68 13.16
N SER A 35 -9.37 7.40 12.07
CA SER A 35 -9.43 6.82 10.75
C SER A 35 -8.01 6.68 10.19
N TRP A 36 -7.64 5.46 9.81
CA TRP A 36 -6.28 5.12 9.42
C TRP A 36 -6.21 4.54 8.02
N PHE A 37 -5.23 5.01 7.26
CA PHE A 37 -4.81 4.42 6.00
C PHE A 37 -3.29 4.28 5.96
N PHE A 38 -2.82 3.06 5.74
CA PHE A 38 -1.41 2.73 5.55
C PHE A 38 -1.18 2.36 4.09
N CYS A 39 -0.10 2.87 3.48
CA CYS A 39 0.22 2.58 2.08
C CYS A 39 1.72 2.49 1.86
N GLY A 40 2.16 1.51 1.09
CA GLY A 40 3.58 1.34 0.73
C GLY A 40 3.98 -0.13 0.76
N ASP A 41 5.28 -0.36 0.93
CA ASP A 41 5.91 -1.68 0.86
C ASP A 41 5.87 -2.40 2.22
N PHE A 42 5.15 -3.52 2.27
CA PHE A 42 5.02 -4.35 3.46
C PHE A 42 6.07 -5.48 3.52
N ASN A 43 6.88 -5.67 2.46
CA ASN A 43 7.82 -6.77 2.30
C ASN A 43 7.22 -8.18 2.54
N GLU A 44 5.89 -8.30 2.49
CA GLU A 44 5.15 -9.52 2.76
C GLU A 44 3.95 -9.63 1.82
N ILE A 45 3.63 -10.87 1.46
CA ILE A 45 2.43 -11.23 0.70
C ILE A 45 1.37 -11.82 1.63
N MET A 46 0.09 -11.60 1.32
CA MET A 46 -1.03 -12.19 2.04
C MET A 46 -1.34 -13.60 1.57
N TYR A 47 -1.10 -13.94 0.29
CA TYR A 47 -1.46 -15.23 -0.28
C TYR A 47 -0.44 -15.68 -1.33
N GLY A 48 -0.30 -17.00 -1.53
CA GLY A 48 0.68 -17.54 -2.47
C GLY A 48 0.51 -17.07 -3.92
N PHE A 49 -0.72 -16.77 -4.36
CA PHE A 49 -0.99 -16.24 -5.72
C PHE A 49 -0.51 -14.79 -5.93
N GLU A 50 -0.11 -14.09 -4.86
CA GLU A 50 0.53 -12.78 -4.95
C GLU A 50 2.03 -12.88 -5.28
N LYS A 51 2.52 -14.10 -5.55
CA LYS A 51 3.86 -14.40 -6.02
C LYS A 51 3.83 -15.22 -7.29
N ASN A 52 4.71 -14.89 -8.21
CA ASN A 52 5.01 -15.68 -9.39
C ASN A 52 6.50 -16.02 -9.41
N GLU A 53 6.82 -17.27 -9.75
CA GLU A 53 8.18 -17.84 -9.76
C GLU A 53 8.95 -17.81 -8.41
N GLY A 54 10.01 -18.62 -8.36
CA GLY A 54 10.87 -18.77 -7.20
C GLY A 54 10.29 -19.62 -6.08
N LEU A 55 10.94 -19.62 -4.92
CA LEU A 55 10.52 -20.42 -3.77
C LEU A 55 9.21 -19.89 -3.17
N PRO A 56 8.22 -20.75 -2.89
CA PRO A 56 7.02 -20.33 -2.16
C PRO A 56 7.36 -19.66 -0.83
N LYS A 57 6.65 -18.58 -0.50
CA LYS A 57 6.78 -17.93 0.82
C LYS A 57 6.19 -18.82 1.90
N ASP A 58 6.73 -18.69 3.12
CA ASP A 58 6.25 -19.44 4.28
C ASP A 58 4.80 -19.05 4.62
N GLU A 59 3.89 -20.02 4.56
CA GLU A 59 2.47 -19.85 4.90
C GLU A 59 2.29 -19.31 6.34
N ARG A 60 3.20 -19.61 7.26
CA ARG A 60 3.14 -19.08 8.62
C ARG A 60 3.32 -17.56 8.64
N ARG A 61 4.22 -17.02 7.80
CA ARG A 61 4.43 -15.57 7.66
C ARG A 61 3.24 -14.90 7.00
N MET A 62 2.73 -15.47 5.91
CA MET A 62 1.53 -14.96 5.24
C MET A 62 0.32 -14.93 6.18
N LYS A 63 0.12 -16.01 6.95
CA LYS A 63 -0.92 -16.07 7.99
C LYS A 63 -0.71 -15.03 9.08
N LEU A 64 0.53 -14.85 9.56
CA LEU A 64 0.84 -13.84 10.56
C LEU A 64 0.54 -12.43 10.04
N PHE A 65 0.86 -12.14 8.77
CA PHE A 65 0.55 -10.85 8.17
C PHE A 65 -0.97 -10.61 8.10
N ARG A 66 -1.75 -11.59 7.63
CA ARG A 66 -3.21 -11.53 7.64
C ARG A 66 -3.76 -11.30 9.06
N ASN A 67 -3.21 -12.00 10.05
CA ASN A 67 -3.61 -11.82 11.45
C ASN A 67 -3.31 -10.40 11.97
N VAL A 68 -2.15 -9.82 11.65
CA VAL A 68 -1.82 -8.45 12.06
C VAL A 68 -2.80 -7.44 11.48
N LEU A 69 -3.19 -7.61 10.22
CA LEU A 69 -4.20 -6.75 9.58
C LEU A 69 -5.54 -6.88 10.31
N THR A 70 -5.97 -8.11 10.60
CA THR A 70 -7.19 -8.37 11.38
C THR A 70 -7.13 -7.78 12.79
N ASP A 71 -6.02 -7.94 13.51
CA ASP A 71 -5.82 -7.41 14.87
C ASP A 71 -5.93 -5.88 14.90
N CYS A 72 -5.55 -5.22 13.81
CA CYS A 72 -5.60 -3.76 13.67
C CYS A 72 -6.88 -3.25 12.98
N SER A 73 -7.85 -4.14 12.70
CA SER A 73 -9.06 -3.84 11.92
C SER A 73 -8.76 -3.15 10.57
N LEU A 74 -7.69 -3.59 9.91
CA LEU A 74 -7.24 -3.10 8.61
C LEU A 74 -7.63 -4.09 7.52
N VAL A 75 -8.18 -3.56 6.43
CA VAL A 75 -8.53 -4.31 5.22
C VAL A 75 -7.71 -3.82 4.04
N ASP A 76 -7.32 -4.72 3.15
CA ASP A 76 -6.73 -4.34 1.86
C ASP A 76 -7.78 -3.57 1.05
N VAL A 77 -7.43 -2.36 0.63
CA VAL A 77 -8.29 -1.48 -0.17
C VAL A 77 -8.48 -2.05 -1.58
N GLY A 78 -7.61 -2.95 -2.01
CA GLY A 78 -7.56 -3.45 -3.38
C GLY A 78 -6.80 -2.49 -4.29
N PHE A 79 -6.74 -2.84 -5.57
CA PHE A 79 -5.95 -2.10 -6.56
C PHE A 79 -6.46 -2.33 -7.99
N SER A 80 -5.92 -1.53 -8.91
CA SER A 80 -6.06 -1.68 -10.36
C SER A 80 -4.68 -1.58 -11.03
N GLY A 81 -4.55 -2.05 -12.28
CA GLY A 81 -3.28 -2.04 -13.02
C GLY A 81 -2.52 -3.36 -12.91
N ARG A 82 -1.19 -3.31 -12.81
CA ARG A 82 -0.35 -4.53 -12.73
C ARG A 82 -0.65 -5.30 -11.45
N TRP A 83 -0.65 -6.63 -11.54
CA TRP A 83 -0.87 -7.50 -10.38
C TRP A 83 0.28 -7.45 -9.37
N PHE A 84 1.51 -7.45 -9.88
CA PHE A 84 2.73 -7.44 -9.07
C PHE A 84 3.28 -6.02 -8.96
N THR A 85 3.85 -5.72 -7.80
CA THR A 85 4.45 -4.42 -7.48
C THR A 85 5.96 -4.48 -7.33
N TRP A 86 6.52 -5.69 -7.26
CA TRP A 86 7.95 -5.95 -7.26
C TRP A 86 8.32 -7.01 -8.30
N GLU A 87 9.42 -6.81 -9.02
CA GLU A 87 9.89 -7.70 -10.08
C GLU A 87 11.43 -7.81 -10.05
N ARG A 88 11.97 -9.03 -10.05
CA ARG A 88 13.42 -9.27 -10.09
C ARG A 88 13.77 -10.43 -11.01
N GLY A 89 14.63 -10.14 -11.97
CA GLY A 89 15.14 -11.09 -12.94
C GLY A 89 14.98 -10.53 -14.36
N ASN A 90 15.86 -10.94 -15.26
CA ASN A 90 15.87 -10.42 -16.64
C ASN A 90 15.41 -11.47 -17.66
N LEU A 91 15.17 -12.70 -17.23
CA LEU A 91 14.75 -13.82 -18.08
C LEU A 91 13.39 -14.32 -17.60
N PRO A 92 12.44 -14.63 -18.51
CA PRO A 92 11.10 -15.09 -18.14
C PRO A 92 11.10 -16.26 -17.15
N GLU A 93 12.05 -17.18 -17.28
CA GLU A 93 12.15 -18.41 -16.46
C GLU A 93 12.73 -18.16 -15.06
N THR A 94 13.35 -17.00 -14.83
CA THR A 94 13.94 -16.62 -13.53
C THR A 94 13.34 -15.35 -12.96
N ASN A 95 12.31 -14.81 -13.62
CA ASN A 95 11.70 -13.55 -13.26
C ASN A 95 10.70 -13.74 -12.11
N ILE A 96 11.14 -13.36 -10.93
CA ILE A 96 10.35 -13.45 -9.71
C ILE A 96 9.53 -12.18 -9.56
N CYS A 97 8.21 -12.32 -9.44
CA CYS A 97 7.30 -11.19 -9.23
C CYS A 97 6.55 -11.36 -7.91
N GLU A 98 6.39 -10.28 -7.14
CA GLU A 98 5.65 -10.27 -5.87
C GLU A 98 4.78 -9.01 -5.76
N ARG A 99 3.64 -9.09 -5.07
CA ARG A 99 2.85 -7.93 -4.67
C ARG A 99 3.22 -7.52 -3.23
N LEU A 100 4.25 -6.70 -3.08
CA LEU A 100 4.76 -6.26 -1.77
C LEU A 100 4.14 -4.93 -1.33
N ASP A 101 3.96 -4.01 -2.28
CA ASP A 101 3.27 -2.75 -2.07
C ASP A 101 1.75 -2.90 -2.04
N ARG A 102 1.08 -2.28 -1.05
CA ARG A 102 -0.39 -2.24 -0.94
C ARG A 102 -0.86 -1.06 -0.10
N GLY A 103 -2.17 -0.79 -0.16
CA GLY A 103 -2.85 0.11 0.77
C GLY A 103 -3.85 -0.65 1.64
N VAL A 104 -3.78 -0.43 2.95
CA VAL A 104 -4.70 -1.02 3.92
C VAL A 104 -5.34 0.06 4.78
N ALA A 105 -6.65 -0.03 5.01
CA ALA A 105 -7.42 0.99 5.70
C ALA A 105 -8.37 0.37 6.73
N ASN A 106 -8.75 1.15 7.75
CA ASN A 106 -9.85 0.75 8.62
C ASN A 106 -11.21 1.20 8.08
N GLU A 107 -12.28 0.64 8.62
CA GLU A 107 -13.66 0.92 8.17
C GLU A 107 -13.99 2.42 8.22
N LYS A 108 -13.53 3.13 9.25
CA LYS A 108 -13.73 4.58 9.40
C LYS A 108 -13.11 5.37 8.26
N TRP A 109 -11.93 4.97 7.77
CA TRP A 109 -11.30 5.58 6.60
C TRP A 109 -12.07 5.29 5.32
N MET A 110 -12.45 4.04 5.12
CA MET A 110 -13.25 3.63 3.97
C MET A 110 -14.60 4.36 3.92
N ALA A 111 -15.21 4.63 5.07
CA ALA A 111 -16.45 5.40 5.15
C ALA A 111 -16.26 6.89 4.77
N MET A 112 -15.11 7.49 5.07
CA MET A 112 -14.81 8.88 4.68
C MET A 112 -14.43 9.03 3.20
N PHE A 113 -13.79 8.00 2.64
CA PHE A 113 -13.32 7.94 1.25
C PHE A 113 -13.84 6.69 0.54
N PRO A 114 -15.16 6.56 0.32
CA PRO A 114 -15.76 5.36 -0.26
C PRO A 114 -15.35 5.12 -1.71
N GLU A 115 -14.89 6.15 -2.41
CA GLU A 115 -14.40 6.09 -3.80
C GLU A 115 -12.87 5.97 -3.88
N ILE A 116 -12.21 5.52 -2.80
CA ILE A 116 -10.76 5.34 -2.81
C ILE A 116 -10.35 4.31 -3.87
N THR A 117 -9.36 4.65 -4.66
CA THR A 117 -8.75 3.74 -5.63
C THR A 117 -7.24 3.75 -5.48
N ILE A 118 -6.62 2.58 -5.62
CA ILE A 118 -5.18 2.42 -5.73
C ILE A 118 -4.87 1.89 -7.12
N GLN A 119 -3.92 2.51 -7.81
CA GLN A 119 -3.44 2.06 -9.11
C GLN A 119 -1.94 1.78 -9.03
N HIS A 120 -1.55 0.59 -9.51
CA HIS A 120 -0.16 0.21 -9.70
C HIS A 120 0.34 0.78 -11.03
N LEU A 121 1.22 1.78 -10.98
CA LEU A 121 1.72 2.49 -12.16
C LEU A 121 2.90 1.77 -12.83
N ILE A 122 2.88 1.68 -14.15
CA ILE A 122 3.99 1.08 -14.90
C ILE A 122 5.23 1.96 -14.74
N HIS A 123 6.35 1.35 -14.34
CA HIS A 123 7.65 1.98 -14.37
C HIS A 123 8.72 1.00 -14.86
N SER A 124 9.67 1.48 -15.66
CA SER A 124 10.60 0.62 -16.40
C SER A 124 12.00 0.52 -15.77
N PHE A 125 12.31 1.35 -14.77
CA PHE A 125 13.66 1.49 -14.23
C PHE A 125 13.83 1.07 -12.77
N PHE A 126 12.73 0.79 -12.07
CA PHE A 126 12.74 0.33 -10.69
C PHE A 126 12.14 -1.07 -10.62
N ASP A 127 12.68 -1.89 -9.72
CA ASP A 127 12.11 -3.18 -9.36
C ASP A 127 10.75 -3.02 -8.67
N HIS A 128 10.48 -1.86 -8.05
CA HIS A 128 9.19 -1.49 -7.50
C HIS A 128 8.30 -0.64 -8.45
N CYS A 129 6.99 -0.86 -8.30
CA CYS A 129 5.92 -0.15 -8.97
C CYS A 129 5.35 0.97 -8.08
N PRO A 130 5.31 2.24 -8.54
CA PRO A 130 4.68 3.32 -7.78
C PRO A 130 3.17 3.11 -7.57
N LEU A 131 2.68 3.41 -6.37
CA LEU A 131 1.25 3.40 -6.04
C LEU A 131 0.63 4.79 -6.22
N LEU A 132 -0.40 4.91 -7.05
CA LEU A 132 -1.24 6.10 -7.15
C LEU A 132 -2.51 5.90 -6.31
N VAL A 133 -2.62 6.67 -5.23
CA VAL A 133 -3.82 6.70 -4.38
C VAL A 133 -4.68 7.89 -4.76
N ASN A 134 -5.94 7.65 -5.10
CA ASN A 134 -6.93 8.69 -5.35
C ASN A 134 -8.09 8.55 -4.36
N THR A 135 -8.42 9.65 -3.66
CA THR A 135 -9.50 9.73 -2.67
C THR A 135 -10.62 10.70 -3.08
N LYS A 136 -10.51 11.31 -4.26
CA LYS A 136 -11.51 12.26 -4.76
C LYS A 136 -12.70 11.51 -5.33
N LYS A 137 -13.89 12.07 -5.12
CA LYS A 137 -15.08 11.65 -5.85
C LYS A 137 -14.85 11.85 -7.35
N ALA A 138 -15.38 10.96 -8.17
CA ALA A 138 -15.30 11.03 -9.63
C ALA A 138 -16.15 12.19 -10.20
N GLU A 139 -15.92 13.43 -9.77
CA GLU A 139 -16.47 14.62 -10.40
C GLU A 139 -15.40 15.71 -10.57
N GLN A 140 -15.23 16.03 -11.85
CA GLN A 140 -14.61 17.20 -12.45
C GLN A 140 -13.08 17.27 -12.51
N TRP A 141 -12.65 17.59 -13.73
CA TRP A 141 -11.35 18.07 -14.18
C TRP A 141 -10.86 19.24 -13.32
N VAL A 142 -10.39 18.96 -12.11
CA VAL A 142 -9.74 19.96 -11.26
C VAL A 142 -8.26 19.98 -11.62
N LYS A 143 -7.84 21.09 -12.27
CA LYS A 143 -6.47 21.49 -12.61
C LYS A 143 -5.38 20.68 -11.91
N GLU A 144 -4.50 20.10 -12.73
CA GLU A 144 -3.27 19.41 -12.32
C GLU A 144 -2.61 20.13 -11.13
N LYS A 145 -2.73 19.55 -9.93
CA LYS A 145 -1.84 19.92 -8.84
C LYS A 145 -0.50 19.31 -9.19
N ALA A 146 0.46 20.17 -9.51
CA ALA A 146 1.81 19.77 -9.90
C ALA A 146 2.37 18.72 -8.93
N PHE A 147 2.70 17.56 -9.48
CA PHE A 147 3.50 16.55 -8.79
C PHE A 147 4.84 17.20 -8.43
N ARG A 148 5.18 17.20 -7.14
CA ARG A 148 6.45 17.75 -6.64
C ARG A 148 7.34 16.59 -6.21
N PHE A 149 8.25 16.24 -7.08
CA PHE A 149 9.38 15.38 -6.77
C PHE A 149 10.56 16.23 -6.32
N LYS A 150 11.23 15.82 -5.25
CA LYS A 150 12.45 16.46 -4.77
C LYS A 150 13.65 15.64 -5.24
N ALA A 151 14.44 16.20 -6.15
CA ALA A 151 15.55 15.50 -6.83
C ALA A 151 16.65 14.97 -5.89
N TRP A 152 16.78 15.52 -4.68
CA TRP A 152 17.70 15.01 -3.66
C TRP A 152 17.25 13.69 -3.00
N TRP A 153 16.13 13.10 -3.43
CA TRP A 153 15.70 11.76 -3.02
C TRP A 153 16.34 10.62 -3.84
N THR A 154 17.08 10.95 -4.90
CA THR A 154 17.74 9.96 -5.78
C THR A 154 19.25 10.12 -5.84
N ILE A 155 19.85 10.77 -4.84
CA ILE A 155 21.31 10.89 -4.74
C ILE A 155 21.79 9.82 -3.77
N GLU A 156 22.19 8.67 -4.32
CA GLU A 156 23.20 7.78 -3.75
C GLU A 156 24.47 7.88 -4.61
#